data_AF-A0A0S8HVV1-F1
#
_entry.id   AF-A0A0S8HVV1-F1
#
_cell.length_a   1.000
_cell.length_b   1.000
_cell.length_c   1.000
_cell.angle_alpha   90.00
_cell.angle_beta   90.00
_cell.angle_gamma   90.00
#
_symmetry.space_group_name_H-M   'P 1'
#
loop_
_entity.id
_entity.type
_entity.pdbx_description
1 polymer ?
#
loop_
_entity_poly.entity_id
_entity_poly.type
_entity_poly.pdbx_seq_one_letter_code
_entity_poly.pdbx_strand_id
1 'polypeptide(L)'
;DINEIYLPHGVMIGAGIAALIQIIFIIAKNGREKSKFTVYTKTGKQFGKGIGGGFIAFAAAASVLAAISGIYTKMTPAMLVGFIIFAGIAALISELIVGISAMHAGWFPAFATTLIFLVVGMLMGFPQVPLALLAGFTASTGPAFADMGYDLKTGWILRGSGRYPEFEKQGRRQQYFAELLGFAVAVIFIALFYKNYFNSDLFPPVDRVFVSTILAGTSPEIVKYLIILAVPGAVIQLIGGPEKQIGVLFATGLLILNPEAGWTVLAALSIRAMLLRKYGKSVQSPMYVLAGGFIAGSALCSFGTATLKLK
;
A
#
# COMPACT_ATOMS: atom_id res chain seq x y z
N ASP A 1 4.96 -19.97 -20.90
CA ASP A 1 5.49 -18.82 -20.13
C ASP A 1 4.92 -18.86 -18.71
N ILE A 2 5.69 -18.53 -17.66
CA ILE A 2 5.18 -18.53 -16.26
C ILE A 2 4.03 -17.52 -16.09
N ASN A 3 3.99 -16.47 -16.92
CA ASN A 3 2.92 -15.48 -16.91
C ASN A 3 1.63 -15.96 -17.58
N GLU A 4 1.68 -16.93 -18.50
CA GLU A 4 0.48 -17.47 -19.17
C GLU A 4 -0.46 -18.19 -18.19
N ILE A 5 0.08 -18.71 -17.08
CA ILE A 5 -0.70 -19.36 -16.01
C ILE A 5 -0.99 -18.43 -14.83
N TYR A 6 -0.69 -17.12 -14.94
CA TYR A 6 -0.90 -16.13 -13.88
C TYR A 6 -0.28 -16.52 -12.52
N LEU A 7 0.85 -17.24 -12.54
CA LEU A 7 1.56 -17.67 -11.34
C LEU A 7 1.92 -16.49 -10.43
N PRO A 8 2.52 -15.40 -10.92
CA PRO A 8 2.92 -14.29 -10.04
C PRO A 8 1.71 -13.67 -9.31
N HIS A 9 0.56 -13.58 -10.00
CA HIS A 9 -0.69 -13.06 -9.45
C HIS A 9 -1.26 -13.96 -8.37
N GLY A 10 -1.35 -15.27 -8.64
CA GLY A 10 -1.80 -16.26 -7.66
C GLY A 10 -0.94 -16.22 -6.40
N VAL A 11 0.39 -16.29 -6.56
CA VAL A 11 1.34 -16.24 -5.44
C VAL A 11 1.17 -14.94 -4.63
N MET A 12 0.96 -13.80 -5.29
CA MET A 12 0.72 -12.51 -4.62
C MET A 12 -0.59 -12.50 -3.81
N ILE A 13 -1.68 -13.02 -4.36
CA ILE A 13 -2.97 -13.12 -3.65
C ILE A 13 -2.79 -13.96 -2.39
N GLY A 14 -2.19 -15.15 -2.53
CA GLY A 14 -1.94 -16.06 -1.42
C GLY A 14 -1.06 -15.47 -0.33
N ALA A 15 0.07 -14.89 -0.72
CA ALA A 15 0.98 -14.24 0.19
C ALA A 15 0.32 -13.04 0.89
N GLY A 16 -0.44 -12.23 0.16
CA GLY A 16 -1.19 -11.11 0.73
C GLY A 16 -2.21 -11.55 1.79
N ILE A 17 -3.00 -12.60 1.51
CA ILE A 17 -3.98 -13.15 2.46
C ILE A 17 -3.29 -13.70 3.71
N ALA A 18 -2.22 -14.47 3.55
CA ALA A 18 -1.47 -15.01 4.68
C ALA A 18 -0.83 -13.91 5.53
N ALA A 19 -0.25 -12.89 4.89
CA ALA A 19 0.34 -11.74 5.57
C ALA A 19 -0.74 -11.00 6.39
N LEU A 20 -1.90 -10.76 5.78
CA LEU A 20 -3.05 -10.16 6.43
C LEU A 20 -3.44 -10.91 7.70
N ILE A 21 -3.61 -12.23 7.61
CA ILE A 21 -3.96 -13.07 8.76
C ILE A 21 -2.90 -12.94 9.86
N GLN A 22 -1.61 -13.00 9.52
CA GLN A 22 -0.52 -12.86 10.50
C GLN A 22 -0.55 -11.50 11.20
N ILE A 23 -0.78 -10.41 10.47
CA ILE A 23 -0.86 -9.05 11.01
C ILE A 23 -2.04 -8.91 11.97
N ILE A 24 -3.22 -9.42 11.60
CA ILE A 24 -4.41 -9.44 12.46
C ILE A 24 -4.10 -10.17 13.78
N PHE A 25 -3.43 -11.32 13.72
CA PHE A 25 -3.04 -12.06 14.92
C PHE A 25 -2.06 -11.28 15.81
N ILE A 26 -1.07 -10.59 15.24
CA ILE A 26 -0.14 -9.76 16.01
C ILE A 26 -0.88 -8.64 16.73
N ILE A 27 -1.76 -7.92 16.03
CA ILE A 27 -2.55 -6.84 16.61
C ILE A 27 -3.40 -7.35 17.77
N ALA A 28 -4.08 -8.48 17.57
CA ALA A 28 -4.93 -9.10 18.57
C ALA A 28 -4.14 -9.55 19.82
N LYS A 29 -2.91 -10.05 19.63
CA LYS A 29 -2.02 -10.46 20.72
C LYS A 29 -1.48 -9.25 21.50
N ASN A 30 -0.96 -8.24 20.81
CA ASN A 30 -0.40 -7.04 21.44
C ASN A 30 -1.48 -6.19 22.14
N GLY A 31 -2.72 -6.21 21.65
CA GLY A 31 -3.85 -5.57 22.32
C GLY A 31 -4.15 -6.15 23.71
N ARG A 32 -3.70 -7.39 24.00
CA ARG A 32 -3.83 -8.05 25.31
C ARG A 32 -2.66 -7.74 26.24
N GLU A 33 -1.45 -7.53 25.71
CA GLU A 33 -0.24 -7.15 26.47
C GLU A 33 -0.14 -5.64 26.71
N LYS A 34 -1.21 -5.01 27.24
CA LYS A 34 -1.19 -3.56 27.50
C LYS A 34 -0.15 -3.20 28.57
N SER A 35 0.86 -2.43 28.16
CA SER A 35 1.73 -1.65 29.05
C SER A 35 0.87 -0.80 29.99
N LYS A 36 1.07 -0.98 31.30
CA LYS A 36 0.39 -0.24 32.39
C LYS A 36 0.69 1.27 32.40
N PHE A 37 1.62 1.76 31.58
CA PHE A 37 2.15 3.13 31.66
C PHE A 37 1.78 4.05 30.48
N THR A 38 0.98 3.58 29.52
CA THR A 38 0.58 4.39 28.34
C THR A 38 -0.77 5.06 28.56
N VAL A 39 -0.78 6.38 28.81
CA VAL A 39 -2.01 7.17 28.90
C VAL A 39 -2.49 7.54 27.50
N TYR A 40 -3.57 6.92 27.05
CA TYR A 40 -4.17 7.22 25.75
C TYR A 40 -4.89 8.57 25.77
N THR A 41 -4.69 9.40 24.75
CA THR A 41 -5.40 10.69 24.61
C THR A 41 -6.87 10.52 24.19
N LYS A 42 -7.26 9.32 23.70
CA LYS A 42 -8.62 8.99 23.24
C LYS A 42 -9.07 7.66 23.84
N THR A 43 -10.37 7.55 24.11
CA THR A 43 -10.98 6.31 24.61
C THR A 43 -11.32 5.35 23.48
N GLY A 44 -11.52 4.06 23.81
CA GLY A 44 -11.91 3.05 22.81
C GLY A 44 -13.24 3.38 22.09
N LYS A 45 -14.19 4.03 22.78
CA LYS A 45 -15.45 4.49 22.17
C LYS A 45 -15.22 5.59 21.13
N GLN A 46 -14.28 6.51 21.39
CA GLN A 46 -13.90 7.55 20.43
C GLN A 46 -13.15 6.97 19.24
N PHE A 47 -12.31 5.96 19.46
CA PHE A 47 -11.65 5.21 18.39
C PHE A 47 -12.68 4.52 17.48
N GLY A 48 -13.64 3.78 18.04
CA GLY A 48 -14.69 3.13 17.26
C GLY A 48 -15.56 4.11 16.46
N LYS A 49 -15.88 5.29 17.03
CA LYS A 49 -16.54 6.37 16.28
C LYS A 49 -15.69 6.90 15.14
N GLY A 50 -14.37 6.99 15.33
CA GLY A 50 -13.43 7.38 14.27
C GLY A 50 -13.43 6.40 13.11
N ILE A 51 -13.35 5.10 13.39
CA ILE A 51 -13.41 4.04 12.37
C ILE A 51 -14.75 4.07 11.61
N GLY A 52 -15.87 4.18 12.34
CA GLY A 52 -17.19 4.29 11.71
C GLY A 52 -17.34 5.55 10.85
N GLY A 53 -16.81 6.69 11.31
CA GLY A 53 -16.75 7.92 10.52
C GLY A 53 -15.88 7.80 9.28
N GLY A 54 -14.74 7.11 9.39
CA GLY A 54 -13.86 6.80 8.25
C GLY A 54 -14.56 5.97 7.18
N PHE A 55 -15.30 4.92 7.59
CA PHE A 55 -16.12 4.14 6.65
C PHE A 55 -17.11 5.01 5.88
N ILE A 56 -17.86 5.88 6.58
CA ILE A 56 -18.83 6.78 5.96
C ILE A 56 -18.12 7.74 4.98
N ALA A 57 -16.96 8.26 5.35
CA ALA A 57 -16.17 9.14 4.49
C ALA A 57 -15.71 8.41 3.21
N PHE A 58 -15.25 7.16 3.31
CA PHE A 58 -14.90 6.37 2.13
C PHE A 58 -16.09 6.02 1.26
N ALA A 59 -17.24 5.66 1.85
CA ALA A 59 -18.47 5.41 1.09
C ALA A 59 -18.93 6.68 0.35
N ALA A 60 -18.83 7.85 0.99
CA ALA A 60 -19.11 9.13 0.34
C ALA A 60 -18.12 9.40 -0.80
N ALA A 61 -16.82 9.19 -0.59
CA ALA A 61 -15.80 9.35 -1.63
C ALA A 61 -16.00 8.38 -2.80
N ALA A 62 -16.36 7.12 -2.54
CA ALA A 62 -16.71 6.14 -3.57
C ALA A 62 -17.97 6.55 -4.35
N SER A 63 -18.94 7.19 -3.69
CA SER A 63 -20.14 7.73 -4.35
C SER A 63 -19.79 8.89 -5.29
N VAL A 64 -18.93 9.81 -4.83
CA VAL A 64 -18.41 10.91 -5.66
C VAL A 64 -17.60 10.37 -6.84
N LEU A 65 -16.74 9.38 -6.61
CA LEU A 65 -15.98 8.70 -7.65
C LEU A 65 -16.92 8.08 -8.69
N ALA A 66 -17.99 7.42 -8.26
CA ALA A 66 -18.95 6.79 -9.15
C ALA A 66 -19.69 7.83 -10.01
N ALA A 67 -20.06 8.97 -9.42
CA ALA A 67 -20.72 10.06 -10.13
C ALA A 67 -19.81 10.73 -11.17
N ILE A 68 -18.57 11.07 -10.79
CA ILE A 68 -17.61 11.74 -11.68
C ILE A 68 -17.18 10.83 -12.83
N SER A 69 -16.95 9.55 -12.56
CA SER A 69 -16.48 8.60 -13.57
C SER A 69 -17.58 8.05 -14.47
N GLY A 70 -18.86 8.26 -14.13
CA GLY A 70 -19.98 7.77 -14.93
C GLY A 70 -20.24 6.27 -14.82
N ILE A 71 -19.56 5.54 -13.92
CA ILE A 71 -19.71 4.07 -13.80
C ILE A 71 -21.11 3.63 -13.36
N TYR A 72 -21.93 4.54 -12.82
CA TYR A 72 -23.33 4.28 -12.53
C TYR A 72 -24.13 3.87 -13.78
N THR A 73 -23.68 4.24 -14.98
CA THR A 73 -24.29 3.84 -16.26
C THR A 73 -24.00 2.39 -16.65
N LYS A 74 -23.02 1.74 -16.01
CA LYS A 74 -22.54 0.39 -16.32
C LYS A 74 -23.01 -0.66 -15.32
N MET A 75 -23.76 -0.26 -14.29
CA MET A 75 -24.19 -1.13 -13.19
C MET A 75 -25.67 -0.91 -12.91
N THR A 76 -26.35 -1.96 -12.45
CA THR A 76 -27.72 -1.80 -11.90
C THR A 76 -27.66 -0.98 -10.60
N PRO A 77 -28.75 -0.33 -10.17
CA PRO A 77 -28.77 0.41 -8.91
C PRO A 77 -28.31 -0.42 -7.70
N ALA A 78 -28.72 -1.70 -7.64
CA ALA A 78 -28.30 -2.62 -6.59
C ALA A 78 -26.79 -2.92 -6.65
N MET A 79 -26.24 -3.15 -7.84
CA MET A 79 -24.79 -3.38 -8.02
C MET A 79 -23.97 -2.13 -7.71
N LEU A 80 -24.48 -0.93 -8.03
CA LEU A 80 -23.84 0.34 -7.67
C LEU A 80 -23.79 0.54 -6.14
N VAL A 81 -24.88 0.27 -5.43
CA VAL A 81 -24.90 0.32 -3.96
C VAL A 81 -23.92 -0.69 -3.38
N GLY A 82 -23.92 -1.93 -3.92
CA GLY A 82 -22.96 -2.96 -3.56
C GLY A 82 -21.51 -2.51 -3.78
N PHE A 83 -21.22 -1.87 -4.91
CA PHE A 83 -19.90 -1.33 -5.24
C PHE A 83 -19.47 -0.25 -4.24
N ILE A 84 -20.33 0.70 -3.90
CA ILE A 84 -20.00 1.79 -2.95
C ILE A 84 -19.68 1.23 -1.57
N ILE A 85 -20.51 0.30 -1.07
CA ILE A 85 -20.29 -0.35 0.22
C ILE A 85 -18.99 -1.15 0.19
N PHE A 86 -18.78 -1.94 -0.86
CA PHE A 86 -17.58 -2.76 -1.02
C PHE A 86 -16.31 -1.92 -1.12
N ALA A 87 -16.32 -0.85 -1.92
CA ALA A 87 -15.20 0.09 -2.05
C ALA A 87 -14.89 0.77 -0.71
N GLY A 88 -15.90 1.17 0.06
CA GLY A 88 -15.72 1.71 1.41
C GLY A 88 -15.07 0.71 2.38
N ILE A 89 -15.50 -0.55 2.34
CA ILE A 89 -14.91 -1.64 3.14
C ILE A 89 -13.47 -1.89 2.69
N ALA A 90 -13.23 -2.01 1.38
CA ALA A 90 -11.92 -2.26 0.80
C ALA A 90 -10.93 -1.15 1.17
N ALA A 91 -11.34 0.11 1.04
CA ALA A 91 -10.57 1.28 1.43
C ALA A 91 -10.17 1.25 2.91
N LEU A 92 -11.15 1.07 3.81
CA LEU A 92 -10.92 1.08 5.25
C LEU A 92 -10.06 -0.10 5.71
N ILE A 93 -10.34 -1.30 5.21
CA ILE A 93 -9.57 -2.49 5.59
C ILE A 93 -8.15 -2.38 5.01
N SER A 94 -7.99 -1.97 3.75
CA SER A 94 -6.67 -1.74 3.15
C SER A 94 -5.88 -0.70 3.97
N GLU A 95 -6.51 0.41 4.36
CA GLU A 95 -5.91 1.43 5.22
C GLU A 95 -5.33 0.85 6.51
N LEU A 96 -6.15 0.09 7.24
CA LEU A 96 -5.73 -0.52 8.50
C LEU A 96 -4.63 -1.56 8.31
N ILE A 97 -4.72 -2.40 7.29
CA ILE A 97 -3.71 -3.44 7.03
C ILE A 97 -2.37 -2.80 6.68
N VAL A 98 -2.37 -1.91 5.69
CA VAL A 98 -1.17 -1.29 5.15
C VAL A 98 -0.53 -0.40 6.21
N GLY A 99 -1.31 0.41 6.90
CA GLY A 99 -0.85 1.24 8.01
C GLY A 99 -0.19 0.47 9.12
N ILE A 100 -0.89 -0.54 9.66
CA ILE A 100 -0.37 -1.29 10.80
C ILE A 100 0.86 -2.13 10.39
N SER A 101 0.86 -2.67 9.17
CA SER A 101 2.05 -3.33 8.61
C SER A 101 3.25 -2.40 8.56
N ALA A 102 3.07 -1.18 8.05
CA ALA A 102 4.12 -0.18 7.99
C ALA A 102 4.68 0.10 9.39
N MET A 103 3.80 0.33 10.36
CA MET A 103 4.18 0.67 11.73
C MET A 103 4.98 -0.44 12.43
N HIS A 104 4.73 -1.71 12.09
CA HIS A 104 5.40 -2.88 12.68
C HIS A 104 6.63 -3.36 11.90
N ALA A 105 6.52 -3.52 10.58
CA ALA A 105 7.52 -4.14 9.73
C ALA A 105 8.39 -3.14 8.95
N GLY A 106 8.07 -1.84 8.99
CA GLY A 106 8.78 -0.83 8.19
C GLY A 106 8.46 -0.91 6.68
N TRP A 107 7.51 -1.76 6.30
CA TRP A 107 7.08 -2.03 4.93
C TRP A 107 5.59 -2.31 4.90
N PHE A 108 4.93 -2.04 3.76
CA PHE A 108 3.47 -2.13 3.67
C PHE A 108 2.95 -2.81 2.38
N PRO A 109 2.02 -3.78 2.48
CA PRO A 109 1.55 -4.59 1.35
C PRO A 109 0.43 -3.93 0.52
N ALA A 110 0.53 -2.63 0.20
CA ALA A 110 -0.55 -1.90 -0.49
C ALA A 110 -0.96 -2.54 -1.83
N PHE A 111 0.01 -3.08 -2.56
CA PHE A 111 -0.26 -3.79 -3.80
C PHE A 111 -1.04 -5.09 -3.57
N ALA A 112 -0.60 -5.91 -2.60
CA ALA A 112 -1.24 -7.18 -2.30
C ALA A 112 -2.67 -6.99 -1.78
N THR A 113 -2.89 -6.00 -0.89
CA THR A 113 -4.24 -5.69 -0.38
C THR A 113 -5.17 -5.26 -1.51
N THR A 114 -4.68 -4.43 -2.43
CA THR A 114 -5.44 -4.00 -3.60
C THR A 114 -5.81 -5.20 -4.50
N LEU A 115 -4.88 -6.12 -4.76
CA LEU A 115 -5.16 -7.32 -5.56
C LEU A 115 -6.22 -8.22 -4.91
N ILE A 116 -6.19 -8.38 -3.58
CA ILE A 116 -7.21 -9.16 -2.87
C ILE A 116 -8.60 -8.57 -3.09
N PHE A 117 -8.77 -7.28 -2.85
CA PHE A 117 -10.07 -6.61 -3.04
C PHE A 117 -10.49 -6.57 -4.51
N LEU A 118 -9.54 -6.44 -5.43
CA LEU A 118 -9.80 -6.55 -6.86
C LEU A 118 -10.36 -7.92 -7.22
N VAL A 119 -9.73 -9.00 -6.75
CA VAL A 119 -10.19 -10.38 -7.01
C VAL A 119 -11.56 -10.63 -6.39
N VAL A 120 -11.80 -10.20 -5.15
CA VAL A 120 -13.12 -10.32 -4.54
C VAL A 120 -14.16 -9.52 -5.33
N GLY A 121 -13.85 -8.31 -5.77
CA GLY A 121 -14.72 -7.50 -6.62
C GLY A 121 -15.04 -8.18 -7.96
N MET A 122 -14.05 -8.84 -8.57
CA MET A 122 -14.26 -9.64 -9.78
C MET A 122 -15.21 -10.81 -9.54
N LEU A 123 -15.02 -11.53 -8.43
CA LEU A 123 -15.90 -12.66 -8.04
C LEU A 123 -17.33 -12.20 -7.72
N MET A 124 -17.49 -10.96 -7.23
CA MET A 124 -18.81 -10.32 -7.06
C MET A 124 -19.46 -9.90 -8.39
N GLY A 125 -18.74 -9.99 -9.51
CA GLY A 125 -19.25 -9.70 -10.84
C GLY A 125 -19.23 -8.21 -11.21
N PHE A 126 -18.40 -7.39 -10.56
CA PHE A 126 -18.30 -5.98 -10.96
C PHE A 126 -17.69 -5.85 -12.37
N PRO A 127 -18.17 -4.90 -13.20
CA PRO A 127 -17.61 -4.68 -14.53
C PRO A 127 -16.15 -4.18 -14.49
N GLN A 128 -15.43 -4.35 -15.60
CA GLN A 128 -13.98 -4.07 -15.69
C GLN A 128 -13.59 -2.63 -15.34
N VAL A 129 -14.32 -1.62 -15.84
CA VAL A 129 -14.02 -0.20 -15.56
C VAL A 129 -14.24 0.14 -14.07
N PRO A 130 -15.38 -0.21 -13.44
CA PRO A 130 -15.53 -0.14 -11.99
C PRO A 130 -14.40 -0.82 -11.20
N LEU A 131 -13.94 -2.00 -11.64
CA LEU A 131 -12.83 -2.71 -10.98
C LEU A 131 -11.50 -1.95 -11.08
N ALA A 132 -11.20 -1.33 -12.22
CA ALA A 132 -10.01 -0.50 -12.38
C ALA A 132 -10.03 0.71 -11.42
N LEU A 133 -11.20 1.36 -11.30
CA LEU A 133 -11.38 2.46 -10.35
C LEU A 133 -11.33 2.00 -8.89
N LEU A 134 -11.89 0.83 -8.58
CA LEU A 134 -11.78 0.22 -7.26
C LEU A 134 -10.32 -0.06 -6.88
N ALA A 135 -9.52 -0.58 -7.81
CA ALA A 135 -8.09 -0.83 -7.59
C ALA A 135 -7.37 0.48 -7.27
N GLY A 136 -7.55 1.52 -8.09
CA GLY A 136 -6.96 2.85 -7.83
C GLY A 136 -7.42 3.46 -6.50
N PHE A 137 -8.73 3.37 -6.20
CA PHE A 137 -9.29 3.86 -4.95
C PHE A 137 -8.69 3.15 -3.74
N THR A 138 -8.63 1.82 -3.75
CA THR A 138 -8.08 1.01 -2.66
C THR A 138 -6.57 1.18 -2.49
N ALA A 139 -5.83 1.32 -3.60
CA ALA A 139 -4.39 1.53 -3.57
C ALA A 139 -4.01 2.91 -3.01
N SER A 140 -4.89 3.90 -3.14
CA SER A 140 -4.65 5.26 -2.64
C SER A 140 -4.79 5.43 -1.13
N THR A 141 -5.42 4.49 -0.42
CA THR A 141 -5.74 4.67 1.02
C THR A 141 -4.59 4.29 1.94
N GLY A 142 -4.12 3.04 1.81
CA GLY A 142 -3.11 2.46 2.69
C GLY A 142 -1.82 3.26 2.85
N PRO A 143 -1.16 3.66 1.75
CA PRO A 143 0.09 4.42 1.82
C PRO A 143 -0.07 5.77 2.55
N ALA A 144 -1.16 6.50 2.30
CA ALA A 144 -1.41 7.79 2.95
C ALA A 144 -1.55 7.66 4.47
N PHE A 145 -2.23 6.60 4.94
CA PHE A 145 -2.35 6.35 6.37
C PHE A 145 -1.05 5.84 7.00
N ALA A 146 -0.26 5.04 6.29
CA ALA A 146 1.07 4.63 6.73
C ALA A 146 2.00 5.83 6.90
N ASP A 147 2.02 6.75 5.93
CA ASP A 147 2.83 7.96 5.93
C ASP A 147 2.47 8.86 7.13
N MET A 148 1.19 9.16 7.29
CA MET A 148 0.70 9.90 8.45
C MET A 148 1.05 9.21 9.78
N GLY A 149 1.06 7.87 9.80
CA GLY A 149 1.51 7.09 10.95
C GLY A 149 2.98 7.34 11.32
N TYR A 150 3.87 7.40 10.33
CA TYR A 150 5.28 7.74 10.53
C TYR A 150 5.48 9.18 10.94
N ASP A 151 4.74 10.10 10.33
CA ASP A 151 4.79 11.52 10.67
C ASP A 151 4.38 11.75 12.12
N LEU A 152 3.22 11.23 12.52
CA LEU A 152 2.75 11.32 13.90
C LEU A 152 3.73 10.69 14.89
N LYS A 153 4.34 9.55 14.54
CA LYS A 153 5.36 8.90 15.37
C LYS A 153 6.63 9.74 15.49
N THR A 154 7.13 10.29 14.40
CA THR A 154 8.30 11.17 14.38
C THR A 154 8.06 12.40 15.23
N GLY A 155 6.90 13.04 15.04
CA GLY A 155 6.46 14.16 15.86
C GLY A 155 6.37 13.80 17.35
N TRP A 156 5.81 12.64 17.69
CA TRP A 156 5.72 12.16 19.08
C TRP A 156 7.10 12.02 19.74
N ILE A 157 8.09 11.47 19.02
CA ILE A 157 9.48 11.37 19.51
C ILE A 157 10.07 12.77 19.76
N LEU A 158 9.96 13.66 18.78
CA LEU A 158 10.51 15.02 18.86
C LEU A 158 9.86 15.86 19.99
N ARG A 159 8.60 15.58 20.32
CA ARG A 159 7.84 16.28 21.37
C ARG A 159 7.92 15.61 22.74
N GLY A 160 8.95 14.78 22.96
CA GLY A 160 9.25 14.21 24.28
C GLY A 160 8.44 12.97 24.63
N SER A 161 7.99 12.19 23.64
CA SER A 161 7.44 10.84 23.81
C SER A 161 6.29 10.76 24.82
N GLY A 162 5.37 11.72 24.77
CA GLY A 162 4.20 11.78 25.65
C GLY A 162 4.41 12.56 26.96
N ARG A 163 5.60 13.12 27.20
CA ARG A 163 5.89 13.97 28.38
C ARG A 163 5.10 15.28 28.39
N TYR A 164 4.75 15.81 27.21
CA TYR A 164 4.07 17.10 27.07
C TYR A 164 2.74 16.97 26.29
N PRO A 165 1.62 16.61 26.95
CA PRO A 165 0.38 16.26 26.26
C PRO A 165 -0.24 17.39 25.42
N GLU A 166 -0.19 18.63 25.90
CA GLU A 166 -0.76 19.78 25.18
C GLU A 166 0.09 20.15 23.96
N PHE A 167 1.41 20.14 24.10
CA PHE A 167 2.32 20.35 22.97
C PHE A 167 2.17 19.26 21.91
N GLU A 168 1.99 18.01 22.34
CA GLU A 168 1.71 16.88 21.46
C GLU A 168 0.38 17.05 20.69
N LYS A 169 -0.71 17.48 21.36
CA LYS A 169 -2.00 17.74 20.68
C LYS A 169 -1.87 18.85 19.63
N GLN A 170 -1.17 19.93 19.94
CA GLN A 170 -0.93 21.03 19.01
C GLN A 170 -0.06 20.58 17.83
N GLY A 171 1.01 19.83 18.10
CA GLY A 171 1.90 19.27 17.08
C GLY A 171 1.16 18.37 16.09
N ARG A 172 0.32 17.44 16.57
CA ARG A 172 -0.51 16.59 15.69
C ARG A 172 -1.45 17.41 14.81
N ARG A 173 -2.00 18.51 15.33
CA ARG A 173 -2.88 19.40 14.54
C ARG A 173 -2.09 20.07 13.41
N GLN A 174 -0.86 20.50 13.66
CA GLN A 174 0.00 21.08 12.61
C GLN A 174 0.40 20.03 11.56
N GLN A 175 0.73 18.81 11.98
CA GLN A 175 1.03 17.72 11.04
C GLN A 175 -0.18 17.40 10.15
N TYR A 176 -1.38 17.35 10.73
CA TYR A 176 -2.61 17.20 9.94
C TYR A 176 -2.80 18.32 8.90
N PHE A 177 -2.52 19.58 9.24
CA PHE A 177 -2.60 20.66 8.25
C PHE A 177 -1.49 20.61 7.19
N ALA A 178 -0.29 20.17 7.56
CA ALA A 178 0.80 19.97 6.61
C ALA A 178 0.44 18.89 5.57
N GLU A 179 -0.17 17.79 6.01
CA GLU A 179 -0.69 16.73 5.15
C GLU A 179 -1.75 17.24 4.18
N LEU A 180 -2.72 18.01 4.68
CA LEU A 180 -3.74 18.62 3.82
C LEU A 180 -3.15 19.57 2.76
N LEU A 181 -2.10 20.31 3.13
CA LEU A 181 -1.38 21.15 2.18
C LEU A 181 -0.65 20.30 1.13
N GLY A 182 0.05 19.25 1.55
CA GLY A 182 0.71 18.30 0.65
C GLY A 182 -0.28 17.66 -0.33
N PHE A 183 -1.43 17.21 0.17
CA PHE A 183 -2.52 16.69 -0.65
C PHE A 183 -3.03 17.71 -1.67
N ALA A 184 -3.27 18.97 -1.27
CA ALA A 184 -3.71 20.02 -2.17
C ALA A 184 -2.68 20.29 -3.28
N VAL A 185 -1.38 20.36 -2.94
CA VAL A 185 -0.30 20.51 -3.90
C VAL A 185 -0.24 19.33 -4.87
N ALA A 186 -0.39 18.10 -4.36
CA ALA A 186 -0.41 16.89 -5.19
C ALA A 186 -1.58 16.90 -6.20
N VAL A 187 -2.78 17.33 -5.79
CA VAL A 187 -3.93 17.47 -6.69
C VAL A 187 -3.64 18.48 -7.80
N ILE A 188 -3.07 19.64 -7.47
CA ILE A 188 -2.68 20.65 -8.48
C ILE A 188 -1.65 20.06 -9.44
N PHE A 189 -0.63 19.38 -8.93
CA PHE A 189 0.41 18.77 -9.74
C PHE A 189 -0.17 17.73 -10.71
N ILE A 190 -1.02 16.83 -10.23
CA ILE A 190 -1.69 15.83 -11.07
C ILE A 190 -2.53 16.53 -12.16
N ALA A 191 -3.31 17.55 -11.80
CA ALA A 191 -4.15 18.28 -12.77
C ALA A 191 -3.34 18.92 -13.91
N LEU A 192 -2.11 19.39 -13.61
CA LEU A 192 -1.21 19.99 -14.59
C LEU A 192 -0.49 18.95 -15.47
N PHE A 193 -0.07 17.82 -14.90
CA PHE A 193 0.90 16.93 -15.54
C PHE A 193 0.37 15.55 -15.97
N TYR A 194 -0.86 15.15 -15.60
CA TYR A 194 -1.36 13.79 -15.87
C TYR A 194 -1.33 13.41 -17.37
N LYS A 195 -1.64 14.35 -18.28
CA LYS A 195 -1.64 14.08 -19.73
C LYS A 195 -0.26 13.72 -20.23
N ASN A 196 0.76 14.49 -19.84
CA ASN A 196 2.15 14.23 -20.24
C ASN A 196 2.64 12.91 -19.66
N TYR A 197 2.25 12.61 -18.42
CA TYR A 197 2.56 11.35 -17.75
C TYR A 197 1.99 10.15 -18.53
N PHE A 198 0.71 10.21 -18.93
CA PHE A 198 0.05 9.15 -19.70
C PHE A 198 0.58 9.04 -21.13
N ASN A 199 0.80 10.17 -21.81
CA ASN A 199 1.33 10.18 -23.19
C ASN A 199 2.75 9.61 -23.28
N SER A 200 3.50 9.63 -22.18
CA SER A 200 4.86 9.11 -22.09
C SER A 200 4.92 7.65 -21.62
N ASP A 201 3.78 6.98 -21.47
CA ASP A 201 3.64 5.59 -20.99
C ASP A 201 4.34 5.34 -19.63
N LEU A 202 4.40 6.36 -18.78
CA LEU A 202 5.06 6.31 -17.46
C LEU A 202 4.22 5.59 -16.41
N PHE A 203 3.40 4.61 -16.79
CA PHE A 203 2.59 3.86 -15.84
C PHE A 203 3.48 3.02 -14.92
N PRO A 204 3.28 3.10 -13.59
CA PRO A 204 3.84 2.15 -12.66
C PRO A 204 3.62 0.69 -13.12
N PRO A 205 4.62 -0.20 -13.01
CA PRO A 205 4.48 -1.61 -13.42
C PRO A 205 3.27 -2.32 -12.78
N VAL A 206 2.89 -1.90 -11.57
CA VAL A 206 1.75 -2.42 -10.82
C VAL A 206 0.41 -2.23 -11.54
N ASP A 207 0.25 -1.14 -12.29
CA ASP A 207 -1.00 -0.84 -13.01
C ASP A 207 -1.26 -1.88 -14.10
N ARG A 208 -0.19 -2.31 -14.79
CA ARG A 208 -0.25 -3.38 -15.79
C ARG A 208 -0.66 -4.70 -15.15
N VAL A 209 -0.21 -4.96 -13.92
CA VAL A 209 -0.66 -6.13 -13.16
C VAL A 209 -2.16 -6.07 -12.85
N PHE A 210 -2.67 -4.93 -12.39
CA PHE A 210 -4.12 -4.79 -12.15
C PHE A 210 -4.94 -5.01 -13.42
N VAL A 211 -4.52 -4.41 -14.53
CA VAL A 211 -5.18 -4.60 -15.83
C VAL A 211 -5.18 -6.07 -16.24
N SER A 212 -4.02 -6.74 -16.20
CA SER A 212 -3.92 -8.17 -16.53
C SER A 212 -4.78 -9.05 -15.62
N THR A 213 -4.91 -8.70 -14.33
CA THR A 213 -5.79 -9.38 -13.36
C THR A 213 -7.26 -9.23 -13.76
N ILE A 214 -7.71 -8.01 -14.08
CA ILE A 214 -9.09 -7.70 -14.48
C ILE A 214 -9.46 -8.47 -15.75
N LEU A 215 -8.56 -8.51 -16.72
CA LEU A 215 -8.76 -9.25 -17.96
C LEU A 215 -8.74 -10.77 -17.72
N ALA A 216 -7.91 -11.27 -16.80
CA ALA A 216 -7.90 -12.68 -16.41
C ALA A 216 -9.21 -13.12 -15.75
N GLY A 217 -9.81 -12.26 -14.92
CA GLY A 217 -11.02 -12.55 -14.15
C GLY A 217 -12.25 -12.85 -15.00
N THR A 218 -12.19 -12.64 -16.33
CA THR A 218 -13.27 -13.02 -17.24
C THR A 218 -13.26 -14.51 -17.60
N SER A 219 -12.22 -15.27 -17.24
CA SER A 219 -12.15 -16.72 -17.48
C SER A 219 -12.29 -17.52 -16.16
N PRO A 220 -13.33 -18.38 -16.03
CA PRO A 220 -13.49 -19.27 -14.88
C PRO A 220 -12.29 -20.19 -14.64
N GLU A 221 -11.60 -20.58 -15.71
CA GLU A 221 -10.41 -21.44 -15.65
C GLU A 221 -9.22 -20.69 -15.01
N ILE A 222 -9.01 -19.43 -15.37
CA ILE A 222 -7.94 -18.61 -14.80
C ILE A 222 -8.19 -18.35 -13.31
N VAL A 223 -9.43 -18.09 -12.91
CA VAL A 223 -9.81 -17.94 -11.49
C VAL A 223 -9.44 -19.19 -10.69
N LYS A 224 -9.69 -20.39 -11.23
CA LYS A 224 -9.27 -21.65 -10.59
C LYS A 224 -7.75 -21.73 -10.43
N TYR A 225 -6.99 -21.34 -11.45
CA TYR A 225 -5.53 -21.29 -11.36
C TYR A 225 -5.05 -20.29 -10.32
N LEU A 226 -5.62 -19.07 -10.26
CA LEU A 226 -5.28 -18.08 -9.24
C LEU A 226 -5.47 -18.62 -7.82
N ILE A 227 -6.55 -19.36 -7.56
CA ILE A 227 -6.81 -19.97 -6.25
C ILE A 227 -5.79 -21.06 -5.93
N ILE A 228 -5.46 -21.93 -6.89
CA ILE A 228 -4.46 -22.99 -6.70
C ILE A 228 -3.07 -22.37 -6.43
N LEU A 229 -2.70 -21.36 -7.21
CA LEU A 229 -1.42 -20.68 -7.12
C LEU A 229 -1.33 -19.72 -5.93
N ALA A 230 -2.44 -19.41 -5.27
CA ALA A 230 -2.43 -18.73 -3.97
C ALA A 230 -1.86 -19.63 -2.86
N VAL A 231 -2.00 -20.95 -2.95
CA VAL A 231 -1.47 -21.87 -1.93
C VAL A 231 0.05 -21.71 -1.73
N PRO A 232 0.92 -21.80 -2.76
CA PRO A 232 2.37 -21.64 -2.56
C PRO A 232 2.73 -20.26 -2.01
N GLY A 233 2.08 -19.18 -2.48
CA GLY A 233 2.30 -17.84 -1.94
C GLY A 233 1.97 -17.73 -0.46
N ALA A 234 0.84 -18.30 -0.04
CA ALA A 234 0.43 -18.35 1.35
C ALA A 234 1.45 -19.14 2.20
N VAL A 235 1.91 -20.30 1.73
CA VAL A 235 2.89 -21.13 2.44
C VAL A 235 4.21 -20.39 2.63
N ILE A 236 4.75 -19.76 1.57
CA ILE A 236 6.01 -19.00 1.66
C ILE A 236 5.86 -17.84 2.67
N GLN A 237 4.73 -17.14 2.64
CA GLN A 237 4.46 -16.07 3.60
C GLN A 237 4.34 -16.58 5.04
N LEU A 238 3.68 -17.73 5.24
CA LEU A 238 3.54 -18.35 6.56
C LEU A 238 4.90 -18.74 7.15
N ILE A 239 5.80 -19.29 6.33
CA ILE A 239 7.18 -19.64 6.72
C ILE A 239 8.00 -18.38 7.02
N GLY A 240 7.91 -17.36 6.17
CA GLY A 240 8.67 -16.12 6.31
C GLY A 240 8.27 -15.29 7.53
N GLY A 241 7.04 -15.45 8.01
CA GLY A 241 6.50 -14.73 9.14
C GLY A 241 6.16 -13.25 8.82
N PRO A 242 5.42 -12.59 9.72
CA PRO A 242 4.96 -11.21 9.54
C PRO A 242 6.06 -10.15 9.58
N GLU A 243 7.20 -10.43 10.24
CA GLU A 243 8.31 -9.48 10.34
C GLU A 243 9.06 -9.31 9.02
N LYS A 244 9.23 -10.41 8.27
CA LYS A 244 10.04 -10.42 7.03
C LYS A 244 9.20 -10.32 5.76
N GLN A 245 7.93 -10.75 5.83
CA GLN A 245 6.97 -10.73 4.71
C GLN A 245 7.52 -11.32 3.39
N ILE A 246 8.28 -12.41 3.52
CA ILE A 246 9.04 -13.01 2.41
C ILE A 246 8.13 -13.41 1.25
N GLY A 247 6.93 -13.91 1.53
CA GLY A 247 6.00 -14.33 0.47
C GLY A 247 5.55 -13.14 -0.39
N VAL A 248 5.22 -12.02 0.24
CA VAL A 248 4.78 -10.83 -0.50
C VAL A 248 5.93 -10.19 -1.28
N LEU A 249 7.13 -10.12 -0.69
CA LEU A 249 8.33 -9.62 -1.38
C LEU A 249 8.70 -10.51 -2.57
N PHE A 250 8.65 -11.84 -2.39
CA PHE A 250 8.89 -12.80 -3.47
C PHE A 250 7.87 -12.65 -4.59
N ALA A 251 6.58 -12.59 -4.27
CA ALA A 251 5.52 -12.38 -5.25
C ALA A 251 5.67 -11.05 -6.00
N THR A 252 6.10 -9.99 -5.32
CA THR A 252 6.37 -8.68 -5.93
C THR A 252 7.50 -8.80 -6.95
N GLY A 253 8.58 -9.51 -6.60
CA GLY A 253 9.69 -9.76 -7.53
C GLY A 253 9.29 -10.59 -8.75
N LEU A 254 8.34 -11.51 -8.61
CA LEU A 254 7.79 -12.26 -9.75
C LEU A 254 6.95 -11.38 -10.68
N LEU A 255 6.30 -10.33 -10.14
CA LEU A 255 5.43 -9.43 -10.90
C LEU A 255 6.19 -8.30 -11.59
N ILE A 256 7.31 -7.86 -11.03
CA ILE A 256 8.16 -6.80 -11.60
C ILE A 256 9.32 -7.44 -12.36
N LEU A 257 9.12 -7.66 -13.66
CA LEU A 257 10.13 -8.24 -14.54
C LEU A 257 11.21 -7.21 -14.88
N ASN A 258 12.16 -7.00 -13.96
CA ASN A 258 13.33 -6.17 -14.19
C ASN A 258 14.61 -6.86 -13.67
N PRO A 259 15.33 -7.61 -14.52
CA PRO A 259 16.56 -8.29 -14.12
C PRO A 259 17.66 -7.35 -13.63
N GLU A 260 17.77 -6.15 -14.21
CA GLU A 260 18.78 -5.15 -13.81
C GLU A 260 18.56 -4.69 -12.37
N ALA A 261 17.30 -4.44 -12.00
CA ALA A 261 16.94 -4.13 -10.62
C ALA A 261 17.31 -5.29 -9.68
N GLY A 262 17.08 -6.53 -10.10
CA GLY A 262 17.48 -7.74 -9.35
C GLY A 262 18.99 -7.79 -9.09
N TRP A 263 19.82 -7.61 -10.11
CA TRP A 263 21.28 -7.57 -9.97
C TRP A 263 21.77 -6.41 -9.11
N THR A 264 21.15 -5.25 -9.26
CA THR A 264 21.46 -4.06 -8.45
C THR A 264 21.18 -4.33 -6.97
N VAL A 265 20.06 -4.98 -6.65
CA VAL A 265 19.72 -5.39 -5.28
C VAL A 265 20.74 -6.39 -4.73
N LEU A 266 21.15 -7.39 -5.51
CA LEU A 266 22.18 -8.35 -5.09
C LEU A 266 23.53 -7.68 -4.81
N ALA A 267 23.94 -6.74 -5.67
CA ALA A 267 25.14 -5.95 -5.45
C ALA A 267 25.04 -5.10 -4.17
N ALA A 268 23.92 -4.40 -3.98
CA ALA A 268 23.66 -3.58 -2.80
C ALA A 268 23.65 -4.42 -1.50
N LEU A 269 23.04 -5.61 -1.52
CA LEU A 269 23.05 -6.55 -0.40
C LEU A 269 24.46 -7.06 -0.09
N SER A 270 25.27 -7.33 -1.12
CA SER A 270 26.67 -7.74 -0.97
C SER A 270 27.52 -6.64 -0.32
N ILE A 271 27.37 -5.39 -0.78
CA ILE A 271 28.02 -4.22 -0.19
C ILE A 271 27.58 -4.04 1.27
N ARG A 272 26.27 -4.12 1.55
CA ARG A 272 25.72 -4.05 2.91
C ARG A 272 26.33 -5.13 3.81
N ALA A 273 26.40 -6.37 3.35
CA ALA A 273 26.97 -7.47 4.11
C ALA A 273 28.46 -7.22 4.41
N MET A 274 29.24 -6.78 3.42
CA MET A 274 30.65 -6.43 3.59
C MET A 274 30.86 -5.29 4.61
N LEU A 275 30.08 -4.21 4.50
CA LEU A 275 30.16 -3.06 5.41
C LEU A 275 29.79 -3.44 6.85
N LEU A 276 28.71 -4.22 7.04
CA LEU A 276 28.31 -4.71 8.35
C LEU A 276 29.38 -5.64 8.96
N ARG A 277 30.05 -6.45 8.14
CA ARG A 277 31.12 -7.33 8.60
C ARG A 277 32.38 -6.57 9.01
N LYS A 278 32.69 -5.46 8.33
CA LYS A 278 33.89 -4.64 8.60
C LYS A 278 33.70 -3.62 9.73
N TYR A 279 32.54 -2.99 9.80
CA TYR A 279 32.29 -1.85 10.70
C TYR A 279 31.22 -2.12 11.77
N GLY A 280 30.59 -3.30 11.77
CA GLY A 280 29.55 -3.66 12.72
C GLY A 280 28.26 -2.85 12.51
N LYS A 281 27.45 -2.70 13.57
CA LYS A 281 26.13 -2.06 13.48
C LYS A 281 26.17 -0.53 13.34
N SER A 282 27.30 0.13 13.64
CA SER A 282 27.43 1.59 13.57
C SER A 282 27.25 2.15 12.16
N VAL A 283 27.52 1.35 11.13
CA VAL A 283 27.37 1.75 9.71
C VAL A 283 25.91 1.80 9.24
N GLN A 284 24.95 1.26 10.01
CA GLN A 284 23.54 1.22 9.58
C GLN A 284 22.93 2.61 9.43
N SER A 285 23.12 3.52 10.40
CA SER A 285 22.55 4.87 10.31
C SER A 285 23.08 5.66 9.11
N PRO A 286 24.41 5.72 8.86
CA PRO A 286 24.93 6.33 7.64
C PRO A 286 24.37 5.71 6.36
N MET A 287 24.23 4.39 6.31
CA MET A 287 23.65 3.70 5.14
C MET A 287 22.19 4.09 4.91
N TYR A 288 21.38 4.24 5.96
CA TYR A 288 19.98 4.66 5.81
C TYR A 288 19.86 6.10 5.30
N VAL A 289 20.73 7.01 5.78
CA VAL A 289 20.79 8.40 5.28
C VAL A 289 21.21 8.43 3.81
N LEU A 290 22.24 7.67 3.46
CA LEU A 290 22.76 7.59 2.09
C LEU A 290 21.75 6.96 1.12
N ALA A 291 20.96 5.98 1.56
CA ALA A 291 19.87 5.43 0.76
C ALA A 291 18.82 6.49 0.41
N GLY A 292 18.43 7.35 1.36
CA GLY A 292 17.56 8.50 1.08
C GLY A 292 18.18 9.47 0.08
N GLY A 293 19.48 9.73 0.20
CA GLY A 293 20.24 10.56 -0.74
C GLY A 293 20.27 10.00 -2.16
N PHE A 294 20.41 8.68 -2.32
CA PHE A 294 20.37 8.03 -3.63
C PHE A 294 19.00 8.11 -4.29
N ILE A 295 17.91 8.00 -3.52
CA ILE A 295 16.55 8.16 -4.06
C ILE A 295 16.33 9.61 -4.50
N ALA A 296 16.74 10.58 -3.69
CA ALA A 296 16.64 12.00 -4.06
C ALA A 296 17.49 12.31 -5.31
N GLY A 297 18.73 11.81 -5.35
CA GLY A 297 19.63 11.98 -6.49
C GLY A 297 19.11 11.33 -7.76
N SER A 298 18.54 10.12 -7.69
CA SER A 298 17.95 9.46 -8.84
C SER A 298 16.72 10.20 -9.36
N ALA A 299 15.87 10.73 -8.47
CA ALA A 299 14.73 11.55 -8.86
C ALA A 299 15.18 12.84 -9.59
N LEU A 300 16.21 13.52 -9.08
CA LEU A 300 16.78 14.71 -9.72
C LEU A 300 17.41 14.39 -11.09
N CYS A 301 18.14 13.28 -11.17
CA CYS A 301 18.74 12.82 -12.42
C CYS A 301 17.65 12.50 -13.45
N SER A 302 16.65 11.69 -13.09
CA SER A 302 15.52 11.35 -13.96
C SER A 302 14.76 12.59 -14.43
N PHE A 303 14.51 13.54 -13.53
CA PHE A 303 13.88 14.81 -13.88
C PHE A 303 14.72 15.63 -14.86
N GLY A 304 16.03 15.77 -14.61
CA GLY A 304 16.95 16.50 -15.47
C GLY A 304 17.07 15.86 -16.85
N THR A 305 17.27 14.55 -16.90
CA THR A 305 17.36 13.75 -18.14
C THR A 305 16.08 13.87 -18.96
N ALA A 306 14.91 13.74 -18.33
CA ALA A 306 13.62 13.89 -19.00
C ALA A 306 13.38 15.33 -19.51
N THR A 307 13.71 16.35 -18.71
CA THR A 307 13.52 17.75 -19.07
C THR A 307 14.44 18.17 -20.22
N LEU A 308 15.68 17.71 -20.21
CA LEU A 308 16.69 18.02 -21.21
C LEU A 308 16.65 17.07 -22.42
N LYS A 309 15.74 16.08 -22.42
CA LYS A 309 15.63 15.01 -23.43
C LYS A 309 16.98 14.31 -23.68
N LEU A 310 17.76 14.15 -22.62
CA LEU A 310 19.00 13.39 -22.66
C LEU A 310 18.62 11.91 -22.73
N LYS A 311 19.31 11.14 -23.57
CA LYS A 311 19.13 9.69 -23.67
C LYS A 311 19.85 8.98 -22.53
#